data_AF-A0A6H0KM37-F1
#
_entry.id   AF-A0A6H0KM37-F1
#
_cell.length_a   1.000
_cell.length_b   1.000
_cell.length_c   1.000
_cell.angle_alpha   90.00
_cell.angle_beta   90.00
_cell.angle_gamma   90.00
#
_symmetry.space_group_name_H-M   'P 1'
#
loop_
_entity.id
_entity.type
_entity.pdbx_description
1 polymer ?
#
loop_
_entity_poly.entity_id
_entity_poly.type
_entity_poly.pdbx_seq_one_letter_code
_entity_poly.pdbx_strand_id
1 'polypeptide(L)' 'MKGLNVAVVDCDYPQHSIIKQKKRDMEVVKTVPVYQSLLVEQSERLNKRAYPVIGSNPADCMAD' A
#
# COMPACT_ATOMS: atom_id res chain seq x y z
N MET A 1 -10.15 10.65 -12.00
CA MET A 1 -10.01 10.06 -10.65
C MET A 1 -10.81 10.94 -9.68
N LYS A 2 -11.65 10.41 -8.79
CA LYS A 2 -12.62 11.22 -7.97
C LYS A 2 -11.98 12.10 -6.87
N GLY A 3 -10.67 12.33 -6.86
CA GLY A 3 -10.02 13.20 -5.88
C GLY A 3 -10.01 12.69 -4.42
N LEU A 4 -10.53 11.50 -4.13
CA LEU A 4 -10.61 10.94 -2.78
C LEU A 4 -9.27 10.46 -2.23
N ASN A 5 -9.13 10.51 -0.90
CA ASN A 5 -8.06 9.81 -0.18
C ASN A 5 -8.53 8.37 0.06
N VAL A 6 -7.73 7.42 -0.39
CA VAL A 6 -8.07 5.99 -0.34
C VAL A 6 -7.06 5.29 0.55
N ALA A 7 -7.56 4.38 1.39
CA ALA A 7 -6.79 3.42 2.15
C ALA A 7 -7.29 2.02 1.80
N VAL A 8 -6.41 1.02 1.89
CA VAL A 8 -6.78 -0.39 1.75
C VAL A 8 -6.63 -1.04 3.13
N VAL A 9 -7.68 -1.71 3.58
CA VAL A 9 -7.64 -2.53 4.80
C VAL A 9 -7.66 -3.99 4.36
N ASP A 10 -6.57 -4.70 4.66
CA ASP A 10 -6.38 -6.10 4.36
C ASP A 10 -6.87 -6.93 5.56
N CYS A 11 -8.07 -7.50 5.41
CA CYS A 11 -8.72 -8.32 6.43
C CYS A 11 -8.54 -9.83 6.19
N ASP A 12 -7.61 -10.21 5.31
CA ASP A 12 -7.33 -11.60 4.92
C ASP A 12 -6.45 -12.31 5.96
N TYR A 13 -6.79 -12.24 7.24
CA TYR A 13 -5.99 -12.89 8.29
C TYR A 13 -6.14 -14.43 8.24
N PRO A 14 -5.06 -15.22 8.43
CA PRO A 14 -3.65 -14.84 8.67
C PRO A 14 -2.81 -14.57 7.41
N GLN A 15 -3.39 -14.66 6.22
CA GLN A 15 -2.70 -14.58 4.94
C GLN A 15 -2.15 -13.17 4.65
N HIS A 16 -2.87 -12.09 4.96
CA HIS A 16 -2.49 -10.68 4.72
C HIS A 16 -1.86 -10.49 3.33
N SER A 17 -2.54 -11.02 2.31
CA SER A 17 -2.00 -11.22 0.98
C SER A 17 -1.60 -9.91 0.30
N ILE A 18 -2.41 -8.86 0.47
CA ILE A 18 -2.18 -7.53 -0.13
C ILE A 18 -1.02 -6.83 0.55
N ILE A 19 -0.93 -6.88 1.88
CA ILE A 19 0.23 -6.31 2.61
C ILE A 19 1.51 -7.01 2.18
N LYS A 20 1.50 -8.34 2.14
CA LYS A 20 2.68 -9.14 1.74
C LYS A 20 3.09 -8.82 0.30
N GLN A 21 2.12 -8.67 -0.60
CA GLN A 21 2.38 -8.28 -1.99
C GLN A 21 3.00 -6.88 -2.06
N LYS A 22 2.37 -5.87 -1.45
CA LYS A 22 2.90 -4.50 -1.41
C LYS A 22 4.32 -4.45 -0.86
N LYS A 23 4.62 -5.23 0.19
CA LYS A 23 5.97 -5.30 0.76
C LYS A 23 6.97 -5.83 -0.26
N ARG A 24 6.67 -6.95 -0.94
CA ARG A 24 7.57 -7.51 -1.97
C ARG A 24 7.77 -6.55 -3.13
N ASP A 25 6.70 -5.95 -3.64
CA ASP A 25 6.77 -5.01 -4.76
C ASP A 25 7.63 -3.79 -4.40
N MET A 26 7.49 -3.28 -3.16
CA MET A 26 8.30 -2.15 -2.68
C MET A 26 9.80 -2.50 -2.56
N GLU A 27 10.16 -3.73 -2.19
CA GLU A 27 11.56 -4.15 -2.18
C GLU A 27 12.17 -4.17 -3.60
N VAL A 28 11.38 -4.54 -4.62
CA VAL A 28 11.82 -4.44 -6.02
C VAL A 28 11.97 -2.98 -6.45
N VAL A 29 11.00 -2.12 -6.11
CA VAL A 29 11.07 -0.67 -6.41
C VAL A 29 12.32 -0.03 -5.79
N LYS A 30 12.71 -0.43 -4.58
CA LYS A 30 13.92 0.09 -3.92
C LYS A 30 15.22 -0.30 -4.61
N THR A 31 15.27 -1.43 -5.31
CA THR A 31 16.52 -1.95 -5.90
C THR A 31 16.70 -1.58 -7.36
N VAL A 32 15.61 -1.22 -8.07
CA VAL A 32 15.65 -0.92 -9.51
C VAL A 32 15.43 0.58 -9.76
N PRO A 33 16.43 1.32 -10.28
CA PRO A 33 16.35 2.78 -10.43
C PRO A 33 15.18 3.26 -11.31
N VAL A 34 14.84 2.53 -12.37
CA VAL A 34 13.73 2.88 -13.26
C VAL A 34 12.40 2.91 -12.50
N TYR A 35 12.17 1.97 -11.58
CA TYR A 35 10.95 1.93 -10.79
C TYR A 35 10.89 3.06 -9.74
N GLN A 36 12.03 3.51 -9.24
CA GLN A 36 12.08 4.68 -8.37
C GLN A 36 11.65 5.94 -9.12
N SER A 37 12.15 6.15 -10.34
CA SER A 37 11.75 7.29 -11.18
C SER A 37 10.25 7.27 -11.49
N LEU A 38 9.70 6.11 -11.84
CA LEU A 38 8.26 5.96 -12.11
C LEU A 38 7.39 6.25 -10.86
N LEU A 39 7.85 5.86 -9.67
CA LEU A 39 7.17 6.17 -8.41
C LEU A 39 7.12 7.69 -8.16
N VAL A 40 8.24 8.38 -8.40
CA VAL A 40 8.34 9.84 -8.27
C VAL A 40 7.40 10.52 -9.25
N GLU A 41 7.49 10.18 -10.54
CA GLU A 41 6.62 10.75 -11.59
C GLU A 41 5.13 10.52 -11.28
N GLN A 42 4.77 9.32 -10.82
CA GLN A 42 3.40 9.01 -10.42
C GLN A 42 2.94 9.89 -9.24
N SER A 43 3.82 10.11 -8.27
CA SER A 43 3.51 10.94 -7.09
C SER A 43 3.29 12.41 -7.44
N GLU A 44 4.09 12.94 -8.37
CA GLU A 44 3.96 14.32 -8.88
C GLU A 44 2.68 14.47 -9.70
N ARG A 45 2.41 13.54 -10.62
CA ARG A 45 1.22 13.56 -11.48
C ARG A 45 -0.09 13.46 -10.69
N LEU A 46 -0.12 12.64 -9.64
CA LEU A 46 -1.31 12.48 -8.80
C LEU A 46 -1.41 13.53 -7.69
N ASN A 47 -0.31 14.23 -7.39
CA ASN A 47 -0.14 15.11 -6.24
C ASN A 47 -0.64 14.46 -4.93
N LYS A 48 -0.36 13.16 -4.77
CA LYS A 48 -0.85 12.33 -3.67
C LYS A 48 0.19 11.31 -3.26
N ARG A 49 0.20 11.01 -1.96
CA ARG A 49 0.98 9.90 -1.41
C ARG A 49 0.36 8.58 -1.84
N ALA A 50 1.18 7.55 -1.96
CA ALA A 50 0.70 6.18 -2.16
C ALA A 50 -0.30 5.80 -1.05
N TYR A 51 -1.38 5.10 -1.42
CA TYR A 51 -2.39 4.69 -0.46
C TYR A 51 -1.78 3.78 0.62
N PRO A 52 -2.13 3.97 1.90
CA PRO A 52 -1.73 3.04 2.94
C PRO A 52 -2.44 1.70 2.74
N VAL A 53 -1.74 0.62 3.11
CA VAL A 53 -2.33 -0.72 3.23
C VAL A 53 -2.17 -1.12 4.68
N ILE A 54 -3.26 -1.37 5.36
CA ILE A 54 -3.34 -1.61 6.81
C ILE A 54 -3.84 -3.04 7.00
N GLY A 55 -3.18 -3.82 7.87
CA GLY A 55 -3.65 -5.16 8.21
C GLY A 55 -4.65 -5.12 9.34
N SER A 56 -5.72 -5.90 9.20
CA SER A 56 -6.73 -6.07 10.23
C SER A 56 -6.61 -7.47 10.83
N ASN A 57 -6.29 -7.58 12.11
CA ASN A 57 -6.35 -8.87 12.80
C ASN A 57 -7.70 -9.00 13.53
N PRO A 58 -8.29 -10.20 13.60
CA PRO A 58 -9.56 -10.41 14.27
C PRO A 58 -9.59 -9.93 15.74
N ALA A 59 -8.46 -10.04 16.45
CA ALA A 59 -8.33 -9.57 17.83
C ALA A 59 -8.43 -8.04 17.95
N ASP A 60 -7.91 -7.30 16.96
CA ASP A 60 -7.92 -5.84 16.95
C ASP A 60 -9.33 -5.28 16.68
N CYS A 61 -10.24 -6.08 16.12
CA CYS A 61 -11.62 -5.70 15.86
C CYS A 61 -12.56 -5.91 17.06
N MET A 62 -12.15 -6.72 18.04
CA MET A 62 -12.99 -7.14 19.19
C MET A 62 -12.67 -6.36 20.47
N ALA A 63 -11.68 -5.48 20.45
CA ALA A 63 -11.32 -4.63 21.58
C ALA A 63 -12.06 -3.29 21.49
N ASP A 64 -13.07 -3.11 22.35
CA ASP A 64 -13.72 -1.83 22.66
C ASP A 64 -12.92 -1.05 23.71
#